data_AF-A0A401TI10-F1
#
_entry.id   AF-A0A401TI10-F1
#
_cell.length_a   1.000
_cell.length_b   1.000
_cell.length_c   1.000
_cell.angle_alpha   90.00
_cell.angle_beta   90.00
_cell.angle_gamma   90.00
#
_symmetry.space_group_name_H-M   'P 1'
#
loop_
_entity.id
_entity.type
_entity.pdbx_description
1 polymer ?
#
loop_
_entity_poly.entity_id
_entity_poly.type
_entity_poly.pdbx_seq_one_letter_code
_entity_poly.pdbx_strand_id
1 'polypeptide(L)' 'MSRLWGDHGQEALEAAHVCLINASATGTEILKNLVLPGIGSFTIVDGSTVAGEDVGN' A
#
# COMPACT_ATOMS: atom_id res chain seq x y z
N MET A 1 -16.44 -11.25 5.74
CA MET A 1 -15.71 -9.97 5.78
C MET A 1 -15.69 -9.44 4.34
N SER A 2 -16.81 -8.89 3.84
CA SER A 2 -16.93 -8.49 2.41
C SER A 2 -18.11 -7.52 2.19
N ARG A 3 -18.27 -6.55 3.09
CA ARG A 3 -19.45 -5.66 3.10
C ARG A 3 -19.41 -4.49 2.10
N LEU A 4 -18.23 -4.10 1.60
CA LEU A 4 -18.09 -2.93 0.72
C LEU A 4 -18.01 -3.29 -0.77
N TRP A 5 -17.34 -4.39 -1.12
CA TRP A 5 -17.08 -4.79 -2.50
C TRP A 5 -17.33 -6.29 -2.79
N GLY A 6 -17.91 -7.02 -1.84
CA GLY A 6 -18.21 -8.44 -1.98
C GLY A 6 -16.95 -9.31 -2.11
N ASP A 7 -17.16 -10.61 -2.33
CA ASP A 7 -16.06 -11.58 -2.41
C ASP A 7 -15.24 -11.39 -3.70
N HIS A 8 -15.88 -10.98 -4.81
CA HIS A 8 -15.20 -10.68 -6.06
C HIS A 8 -14.23 -9.49 -5.96
N GLY A 9 -14.60 -8.44 -5.22
CA GLY A 9 -13.70 -7.30 -4.99
C GLY A 9 -12.53 -7.67 -4.08
N GLN A 10 -12.76 -8.58 -3.14
CA GLN A 10 -11.70 -9.11 -2.28
C GLN A 10 -10.71 -9.96 -3.09
N GLU A 11 -11.18 -10.85 -3.95
CA GLU A 11 -10.33 -11.64 -4.87
C GLU A 11 -9.51 -10.73 -5.80
N ALA A 12 -10.12 -9.68 -6.35
CA ALA A 12 -9.42 -8.72 -7.20
C ALA A 12 -8.32 -7.96 -6.43
N LEU A 13 -8.56 -7.65 -5.15
CA LEU A 13 -7.59 -6.99 -4.29
C LEU A 13 -6.42 -7.92 -3.93
N GLU A 14 -6.72 -9.18 -3.59
CA GLU A 14 -5.73 -10.23 -3.31
C GLU A 14 -4.91 -10.63 -4.55
N ALA A 15 -5.44 -10.39 -5.76
CA ALA A 15 -4.70 -10.58 -7.01
C ALA A 15 -3.91 -9.34 -7.46
N ALA A 16 -4.10 -8.18 -6.81
CA ALA A 16 -3.47 -6.93 -7.23
C ALA A 16 -1.99 -6.85 -6.83
N HIS A 17 -1.20 -6.19 -7.69
CA HIS A 17 0.18 -5.81 -7.41
C HIS A 17 0.34 -4.29 -7.53
N VAL A 18 0.59 -3.62 -6.40
CA VAL A 18 0.64 -2.15 -6.33
C VAL A 18 2.09 -1.66 -6.33
N CYS A 19 2.43 -0.67 -7.16
CA CYS A 19 3.74 -0.02 -7.16
C CYS A 19 3.64 1.36 -6.50
N LEU A 20 4.32 1.56 -5.38
CA LEU A 20 4.45 2.85 -4.71
C LEU A 20 5.75 3.53 -5.18
N ILE A 21 5.64 4.72 -5.75
CA ILE A 21 6.79 5.53 -6.21
C ILE A 21 7.02 6.65 -5.19
N ASN A 22 8.24 6.73 -4.65
CA ASN A 22 8.67 7.59 -3.54
C ASN A 22 7.92 7.31 -2.22
N ALA A 23 8.61 6.72 -1.24
CA ALA A 23 8.09 6.29 0.04
C ALA A 23 7.91 7.47 1.02
N SER A 24 7.18 8.49 0.59
CA SER A 24 6.74 9.59 1.44
C SER A 24 5.71 9.12 2.48
N ALA A 25 5.51 9.90 3.54
CA ALA A 25 4.48 9.64 4.55
C ALA A 25 3.08 9.41 3.95
N THR A 26 2.72 10.14 2.89
CA THR A 26 1.45 9.94 2.18
C THR A 26 1.39 8.58 1.47
N GLY A 27 2.48 8.17 0.83
CA GLY A 27 2.60 6.87 0.18
C GLY A 27 2.43 5.71 1.16
N THR A 28 3.08 5.83 2.33
CA THR A 28 3.01 4.84 3.41
C THR A 28 1.61 4.72 4.00
N GLU A 29 0.91 5.84 4.22
CA GLU A 29 -0.47 5.84 4.71
C GLU A 29 -1.46 5.21 3.72
N ILE A 30 -1.28 5.45 2.42
CA ILE A 30 -2.06 4.79 1.37
C ILE A 30 -1.79 3.27 1.39
N LEU A 31 -0.52 2.88 1.47
CA LEU A 31 -0.14 1.47 1.47
C LEU A 31 -0.68 0.73 2.69
N LYS A 32 -0.66 1.33 3.88
CA LYS A 32 -1.28 0.78 5.10
C LYS A 32 -2.77 0.48 4.88
N ASN A 33 -3.50 1.40 4.27
CA ASN A 33 -4.92 1.24 3.99
C ASN A 33 -5.23 0.20 2.91
N LEU A 34 -4.22 -0.24 2.14
CA LEU A 34 -4.32 -1.32 1.16
C LEU A 34 -3.89 -2.67 1.78
N VAL A 35 -2.83 -2.68 2.58
CA VAL A 35 -2.33 -3.89 3.24
C VAL A 35 -3.34 -4.47 4.23
N LEU A 36 -4.02 -3.61 5.03
CA LEU A 36 -5.02 -4.04 6.01
C LEU A 36 -6.20 -4.84 5.39
N PRO A 37 -6.79 -4.42 4.25
CA PRO A 37 -7.79 -5.22 3.55
C PRO A 37 -7.23 -6.38 2.71
N GLY A 38 -5.90 -6.55 2.63
CA GLY A 38 -5.27 -7.75 2.07
C GLY A 38 -4.93 -7.66 0.58
N ILE A 39 -4.18 -6.64 0.14
CA ILE A 39 -3.61 -6.69 -1.21
C ILE A 39 -2.68 -7.89 -1.40
N GLY A 40 -2.64 -8.43 -2.62
CA GLY A 40 -1.77 -9.56 -2.95
C GLY A 40 -0.28 -9.26 -2.79
N SER A 41 0.16 -8.14 -3.36
CA SER A 41 1.57 -7.75 -3.31
C SER A 41 1.76 -6.25 -3.54
N PHE A 42 2.92 -5.73 -3.13
CA PHE A 42 3.34 -4.38 -3.48
C PHE A 42 4.85 -4.30 -3.69
N THR A 43 5.26 -3.34 -4.50
CA THR A 43 6.66 -2.96 -4.72
C THR A 43 6.82 -1.48 -4.37
N ILE A 44 7.86 -1.14 -3.62
CA ILE A 44 8.22 0.25 -3.35
C ILE A 44 9.44 0.60 -4.21
N VAL A 45 9.31 1.66 -4.99
CA VAL A 45 10.40 2.24 -5.79
C VAL A 45 10.68 3.62 -5.24
N ASP A 46 11.75 3.72 -4.46
CA ASP A 46 12.24 4.99 -3.93
C ASP A 46 13.71 5.16 -4.31
N GLY A 47 14.01 6.27 -5.00
CA GLY A 47 15.38 6.64 -5.37
C GLY A 47 16.04 7.58 -4.37
N SER A 48 15.30 8.01 -3.33
CA SER A 48 15.80 8.91 -2.30
C SER A 48 16.46 8.14 -1.15
N THR A 49 17.44 8.77 -0.51
CA THR A 49 18.09 8.20 0.69
C THR A 49 17.29 8.68 1.89
N VAL A 50 16.91 7.77 2.79
CA VAL A 50 16.11 8.10 3.99
C VAL A 50 16.76 9.24 4.77
N ALA A 51 16.03 10.34 4.93
CA ALA A 51 16.46 11.51 5.69
C ALA A 51 15.83 11.49 7.11
N GLY A 52 16.39 12.29 8.03
CA GLY A 52 15.91 12.32 9.42
C GLY A 52 14.45 12.76 9.57
N GLU A 53 13.91 13.47 8.59
CA GLU A 53 12.50 13.89 8.52
C GLU A 53 11.54 12.72 8.20
N ASP A 54 12.01 11.66 7.55
CA ASP A 54 11.19 10.48 7.20
C ASP A 54 10.98 9.52 8.40
N VAL A 55 11.85 9.60 9.41
CA VAL A 55 11.80 8.73 10.61
C VAL A 55 10.82 9.25 11.67
N GLY A 56 10.42 10.53 11.56
CA GLY A 56 9.61 11.23 12.57
C GLY A 56 8.12 11.30 12.29
N ASN A 57 7.63 10.75 11.18
CA ASN A 57 6.23 10.83 10.74
C ASN A 57 5.53 9.47 10.84
#